data_AF-A0A835M9S4-F1
#
_entry.id   AF-A0A835M9S4-F1
#
_cell.length_a   1.000
_cell.length_b   1.000
_cell.length_c   1.000
_cell.angle_alpha   90.00
_cell.angle_beta   90.00
_cell.angle_gamma   90.00
#
_symmetry.space_group_name_H-M   'P 1'
#
loop_
_entity.id
_entity.type
_entity.pdbx_description
1 polymer ?
#
loop_
_entity_poly.entity_id
_entity_poly.type
_entity_poly.pdbx_seq_one_letter_code
_entity_poly.pdbx_strand_id
1 'polypeptide(L)'
;KSDGMKKSMEGLLYGARVDVVFAGHVHAYERFARVYSDKADSCGPVHITIGDGGNREGLASKYIDPKPEISLFREASFEHGRFKVVNTSHALWEWHRNDDVQSIVADTVWLRSHVSDLACKV
;
A
#
# COMPACT_ATOMS: atom_id res chain seq x y z
N LYS A 1 -1.16 13.54 -13.73
CA LYS A 1 -2.16 12.62 -13.12
C LYS A 1 -1.49 11.27 -12.90
N SER A 2 -1.92 10.50 -11.89
CA SER A 2 -1.34 9.20 -11.51
C SER A 2 -1.21 8.22 -12.67
N ASP A 3 -2.18 8.19 -13.59
CA ASP A 3 -2.19 7.24 -14.71
C ASP A 3 -1.00 7.41 -15.67
N GLY A 4 -0.58 8.65 -15.92
CA GLY A 4 0.58 8.94 -16.75
C GLY A 4 1.90 8.53 -16.08
N MET A 5 2.00 8.72 -14.77
CA MET A 5 3.15 8.27 -13.98
C MET A 5 3.22 6.75 -13.94
N LYS A 6 2.09 6.07 -13.67
CA LYS A 6 1.99 4.61 -13.69
C LYS A 6 2.47 4.07 -15.04
N LYS A 7 1.90 4.55 -16.16
CA LYS A 7 2.31 4.12 -17.51
C LYS A 7 3.80 4.28 -17.79
N SER A 8 4.43 5.32 -17.23
CA SER A 8 5.85 5.61 -17.48
C SER A 8 6.81 4.87 -16.55
N MET A 9 6.38 4.57 -15.31
CA MET A 9 7.27 4.08 -14.24
C MET A 9 6.97 2.66 -13.77
N GLU A 10 5.75 2.15 -13.94
CA GLU A 10 5.34 0.85 -13.39
C GLU A 10 6.25 -0.28 -13.89
N GLY A 11 6.60 -0.31 -15.17
CA GLY A 11 7.54 -1.28 -15.72
C GLY A 11 8.96 -1.18 -15.13
N LEU A 12 9.45 0.05 -14.89
CA LEU A 12 10.75 0.28 -14.29
C LEU A 12 10.78 -0.21 -12.82
N LEU A 13 9.75 0.11 -12.05
CA LEU A 13 9.65 -0.29 -10.64
C LEU A 13 9.46 -1.82 -10.49
N TYR A 14 8.69 -2.43 -11.39
CA TYR A 14 8.52 -3.88 -11.47
C TYR A 14 9.87 -4.56 -11.80
N GLY A 15 10.57 -4.11 -12.84
CA GLY A 15 11.89 -4.65 -13.21
C GLY A 15 12.97 -4.43 -12.15
N ALA A 16 12.87 -3.37 -11.35
CA ALA A 16 13.73 -3.14 -10.20
C ALA A 16 13.37 -3.97 -8.96
N ARG A 17 12.29 -4.77 -9.02
CA ARG A 17 11.77 -5.59 -7.91
C ARG A 17 11.43 -4.75 -6.68
N VAL A 18 10.75 -3.63 -6.85
CA VAL A 18 10.26 -2.83 -5.73
C VAL A 18 9.30 -3.68 -4.88
N ASP A 19 9.56 -3.73 -3.57
CA ASP A 19 8.78 -4.53 -2.64
C ASP A 19 7.43 -3.89 -2.29
N VAL A 20 7.46 -2.58 -2.02
CA VAL A 20 6.31 -1.79 -1.56
C VAL A 20 6.42 -0.34 -2.04
N VAL A 21 5.28 0.27 -2.38
CA VAL A 21 5.15 1.68 -2.75
C VAL A 21 4.19 2.35 -1.79
N PHE A 22 4.65 3.41 -1.12
CA PHE A 22 3.82 4.26 -0.27
C PHE A 22 3.46 5.55 -1.01
N ALA A 23 2.17 5.92 -1.00
CA ALA A 23 1.68 7.15 -1.61
C ALA A 23 0.65 7.86 -0.72
N GLY A 24 0.53 9.17 -0.87
CA GLY A 24 -0.51 9.98 -0.22
C GLY A 24 -1.58 10.44 -1.21
N HIS A 25 -1.91 11.73 -1.16
CA HIS A 25 -2.87 12.43 -2.03
C HIS A 25 -4.35 12.09 -1.79
N VAL A 26 -4.75 10.81 -1.79
CA VAL A 26 -6.11 10.42 -1.43
C VAL A 26 -6.22 10.41 0.09
N HIS A 27 -7.16 11.18 0.65
CA HIS A 27 -7.35 11.32 2.10
C HIS A 27 -8.11 10.13 2.70
N ALA A 28 -7.54 8.94 2.53
CA ALA A 28 -8.01 7.68 3.07
C ALA A 28 -6.85 6.68 3.08
N TYR A 29 -7.05 5.58 3.80
CA TYR A 29 -6.16 4.43 3.77
C TYR A 29 -6.65 3.39 2.76
N GLU A 30 -5.73 2.84 1.96
CA GLU A 30 -6.01 1.67 1.12
C GLU A 30 -4.75 0.85 0.88
N ARG A 31 -4.82 -0.45 1.16
CA ARG A 31 -3.76 -1.42 0.85
C ARG A 31 -4.23 -2.38 -0.23
N PHE A 32 -3.43 -2.45 -1.28
CA PHE A 32 -3.64 -3.36 -2.39
C PHE A 32 -2.89 -4.68 -2.17
N ALA A 33 -3.26 -5.69 -2.94
CA ALA A 33 -2.42 -6.87 -3.14
C ALA A 33 -1.11 -6.47 -3.83
N ARG A 34 -0.21 -7.44 -4.04
CA ARG A 34 0.87 -7.26 -5.00
C ARG A 34 0.26 -7.15 -6.40
N VAL A 35 0.56 -6.07 -7.11
CA VAL A 35 -0.10 -5.72 -8.38
C VAL A 35 0.91 -5.33 -9.44
N TYR A 36 0.63 -5.73 -10.68
CA TYR A 36 1.27 -5.21 -11.87
C TYR A 36 0.24 -5.16 -13.01
N SER A 37 0.18 -4.05 -13.74
CA SER A 37 -0.72 -3.89 -14.90
C SER A 37 -2.19 -4.18 -14.55
N ASP A 38 -2.65 -3.61 -13.43
CA ASP A 38 -4.01 -3.74 -12.89
C ASP A 38 -4.45 -5.16 -12.49
N LYS A 39 -3.51 -6.09 -12.37
CA LYS A 39 -3.79 -7.47 -11.98
C LYS A 39 -2.98 -7.88 -10.77
N ALA A 40 -3.53 -8.79 -9.98
CA ALA A 40 -2.78 -9.44 -8.91
C ALA A 40 -1.58 -10.19 -9.51
N ASP A 41 -0.39 -9.89 -9.04
CA ASP A 41 0.87 -10.46 -9.50
C ASP A 41 1.79 -10.60 -8.28
N SER A 42 2.22 -11.81 -7.95
CA SER A 42 3.06 -12.08 -6.77
C SER A 42 4.44 -11.41 -6.82
N CYS A 43 4.90 -10.97 -7.98
CA CYS A 43 6.15 -10.27 -8.19
C CYS A 43 5.98 -8.75 -8.30
N GLY A 44 4.74 -8.26 -8.32
CA GLY A 44 4.44 -6.83 -8.23
C GLY A 44 4.74 -6.24 -6.85
N PRO A 45 4.96 -4.91 -6.74
CA PRO A 45 5.00 -4.23 -5.46
C PRO A 45 3.63 -4.29 -4.76
N VAL A 46 3.65 -4.25 -3.43
CA VAL A 46 2.44 -3.90 -2.65
C VAL A 46 2.25 -2.39 -2.73
N HIS A 47 1.07 -1.91 -3.10
CA HIS A 47 0.74 -0.49 -3.06
C HIS A 47 -0.04 -0.16 -1.79
N ILE A 48 0.39 0.89 -1.09
CA ILE A 48 -0.23 1.38 0.14
C ILE A 48 -0.47 2.88 0.01
N THR A 49 -1.74 3.29 0.07
CA THR A 49 -2.15 4.69 0.14
C THR A 49 -2.36 5.07 1.60
N ILE A 50 -1.66 6.10 2.05
CA ILE A 50 -1.61 6.64 3.41
C ILE A 50 -1.68 8.19 3.35
N GLY A 51 -2.70 8.72 2.67
CA GLY A 51 -2.91 10.17 2.54
C GLY A 51 -3.84 10.76 3.61
N ASP A 52 -4.18 9.96 4.60
CA ASP A 52 -5.10 10.13 5.72
C ASP A 52 -4.51 10.90 6.92
N GLY A 53 -3.56 11.82 6.69
CA GLY A 53 -2.85 12.51 7.76
C GLY A 53 -3.63 13.63 8.49
N GLY A 54 -4.93 13.85 8.21
CA GLY A 54 -5.74 14.80 8.99
C GLY A 54 -5.75 16.26 8.52
N ASN A 55 -5.48 16.55 7.24
CA ASN A 55 -5.55 17.92 6.74
C ASN A 55 -7.00 18.45 6.63
N ARG A 56 -7.13 19.78 6.52
CA ARG A 56 -8.41 20.50 6.56
C ARG A 56 -9.43 20.13 5.45
N GLU A 57 -9.00 19.47 4.38
CA GLU A 57 -9.88 19.11 3.26
C GLU A 57 -10.82 17.96 3.61
N GLY A 58 -10.53 17.20 4.69
CA GLY A 58 -11.38 16.11 5.14
C GLY A 58 -11.07 14.78 4.44
N LEU A 59 -11.89 13.76 4.76
CA LEU A 59 -11.73 12.38 4.30
C LEU A 59 -12.33 12.14 2.90
N ALA A 60 -11.66 11.28 2.13
CA ALA A 60 -12.17 10.75 0.86
C ALA A 60 -12.98 9.46 1.11
N SER A 61 -14.27 9.59 1.40
CA SER A 61 -15.14 8.45 1.78
C SER A 61 -15.80 7.69 0.63
N LYS A 62 -15.63 8.15 -0.61
CA LYS A 62 -16.18 7.51 -1.81
C LYS A 62 -15.16 6.59 -2.45
N TYR A 63 -15.52 5.32 -2.60
CA TYR A 63 -14.69 4.31 -3.23
C TYR A 63 -15.34 3.79 -4.52
N ILE A 64 -14.51 3.16 -5.37
CA ILE A 64 -15.01 2.38 -6.51
C ILE A 64 -15.85 1.21 -5.98
N ASP A 65 -17.02 1.01 -6.60
CA ASP A 65 -17.95 -0.08 -6.33
C ASP A 65 -18.33 -0.79 -7.65
N PRO A 66 -18.24 -2.13 -7.73
CA PRO A 66 -17.82 -3.05 -6.67
C PRO A 66 -16.35 -2.88 -6.28
N LYS A 67 -15.99 -3.28 -5.05
CA LYS A 67 -14.59 -3.26 -4.59
C LYS A 67 -13.72 -4.09 -5.55
N PRO A 68 -12.67 -3.50 -6.16
CA PRO A 68 -11.74 -4.27 -6.97
C PRO A 68 -11.09 -5.39 -6.15
N GLU A 69 -10.91 -6.58 -6.72
CA GLU A 69 -10.32 -7.72 -6.00
C GLU A 69 -8.90 -7.45 -5.49
N ILE A 70 -8.15 -6.60 -6.21
CA ILE A 70 -6.81 -6.16 -5.83
C ILE A 70 -6.80 -5.22 -4.61
N SER A 71 -7.94 -4.65 -4.21
CA SER A 71 -8.08 -3.81 -3.01
C SER A 71 -8.41 -4.69 -1.78
N LEU A 72 -7.40 -4.96 -0.97
CA LEU A 72 -7.51 -5.90 0.15
C LEU A 72 -8.16 -5.23 1.36
N PHE A 73 -7.70 -4.03 1.71
CA PHE A 73 -8.22 -3.25 2.83
C PHE A 73 -8.34 -1.79 2.42
N ARG A 74 -9.45 -1.13 2.80
CA ARG A 74 -9.68 0.30 2.54
C ARG A 74 -10.56 0.90 3.63
N GLU A 75 -10.15 2.04 4.18
CA GLU A 75 -10.88 2.74 5.24
C GLU A 75 -10.64 4.24 5.16
N ALA A 76 -11.69 5.03 5.36
CA ALA A 76 -11.61 6.49 5.39
C ALA A 76 -11.66 6.92 6.85
N SER A 77 -10.49 7.07 7.46
CA SER A 77 -10.29 7.60 8.81
C SER A 77 -8.98 8.40 8.83
N PHE A 78 -8.61 9.05 9.94
CA PHE A 78 -7.33 9.78 10.05
C PHE A 78 -6.28 9.10 10.93
N GLU A 79 -5.12 8.79 10.37
CA GLU A 79 -4.19 7.83 10.97
C GLU A 79 -2.72 7.99 10.55
N HIS A 80 -1.89 7.04 10.97
CA HIS A 80 -0.51 6.90 10.53
C HIS A 80 -0.12 5.43 10.33
N GLY A 81 0.91 5.20 9.54
CA GLY A 81 1.50 3.89 9.34
C GLY A 81 2.85 3.71 10.05
N ARG A 82 3.16 2.47 10.41
CA ARG A 82 4.45 2.06 10.97
C ARG A 82 5.05 0.94 10.12
N PHE A 83 6.23 1.21 9.57
CA PHE A 83 6.98 0.24 8.78
C PHE A 83 8.22 -0.23 9.54
N LYS A 84 8.23 -1.51 9.95
CA LYS A 84 9.31 -2.12 10.72
C LYS A 84 10.06 -3.14 9.87
N VAL A 85 11.24 -2.77 9.38
CA VAL A 85 12.15 -3.72 8.72
C VAL A 85 12.80 -4.59 9.79
N VAL A 86 12.60 -5.91 9.70
CA VAL A 86 13.06 -6.87 10.72
C VAL A 86 14.39 -7.49 10.31
N ASN A 87 14.50 -7.92 9.05
CA ASN A 87 15.71 -8.46 8.47
C ASN A 87 15.69 -8.27 6.93
N THR A 88 16.65 -8.87 6.22
CA THR A 88 16.80 -8.76 4.76
C THR A 88 15.61 -9.30 3.96
N SER A 89 14.75 -10.11 4.57
CA SER A 89 13.65 -10.81 3.90
C SER A 89 12.27 -10.42 4.41
N HIS A 90 12.15 -9.81 5.60
CA HIS A 90 10.87 -9.54 6.23
C HIS A 90 10.79 -8.12 6.79
N ALA A 91 9.69 -7.46 6.50
CA ALA A 91 9.26 -6.23 7.15
C ALA A 91 7.79 -6.34 7.57
N LEU A 92 7.42 -5.66 8.64
CA LEU A 92 6.04 -5.58 9.12
C LEU A 92 5.49 -4.19 8.81
N TRP A 93 4.35 -4.15 8.12
CA TRP A 93 3.53 -2.96 7.98
C TRP A 93 2.37 -3.02 8.97
N GLU A 94 2.11 -1.90 9.62
CA GLU A 94 0.94 -1.68 10.47
C GLU A 94 0.36 -0.32 10.17
N TRP A 95 -0.96 -0.22 10.11
CA TRP A 95 -1.70 1.03 10.04
C TRP A 95 -2.50 1.19 11.33
N HIS A 96 -2.35 2.35 11.95
CA HIS A 96 -2.74 2.60 13.34
C HIS A 96 -3.84 3.64 13.42
N ARG A 97 -4.99 3.24 13.96
CA ARG A 97 -6.09 4.10 14.35
C ARG A 97 -5.76 4.90 15.60
N ASN A 98 -5.93 6.21 15.50
CA ASN A 98 -5.93 7.09 16.67
C ASN A 98 -7.35 7.08 17.26
N ASP A 99 -7.57 6.24 18.27
CA ASP A 99 -8.66 6.44 19.21
C ASP A 99 -8.03 7.11 20.44
N ASP A 100 -8.59 8.22 20.94
CA ASP A 100 -7.98 9.25 21.82
C ASP A 100 -7.22 8.75 23.07
N VAL A 101 -7.26 7.44 23.36
CA VAL A 101 -6.64 6.77 24.50
C VAL A 101 -5.46 5.87 24.08
N GLN A 102 -5.48 5.22 22.90
CA GLN A 102 -4.45 4.27 22.44
C GLN A 102 -4.39 4.11 20.91
N SER A 103 -3.18 3.89 20.39
CA SER A 103 -2.93 3.53 18.99
C SER A 103 -3.32 2.07 18.74
N ILE A 104 -4.39 1.84 17.98
CA ILE A 104 -4.90 0.48 17.67
C ILE A 104 -4.47 0.10 16.25
N VAL A 105 -3.81 -1.06 16.10
CA VAL A 105 -3.50 -1.60 14.76
C VAL A 105 -4.79 -2.08 14.11
N ALA A 106 -5.24 -1.37 13.08
CA ALA A 106 -6.47 -1.69 12.34
C ALA A 106 -6.18 -2.51 11.08
N ASP A 107 -4.99 -2.36 10.50
CA ASP A 107 -4.52 -3.21 9.41
C ASP A 107 -3.04 -3.56 9.59
N THR A 108 -2.66 -4.78 9.21
CA THR A 108 -1.28 -5.24 9.27
C THR A 108 -0.96 -6.26 8.20
N VAL A 109 0.29 -6.23 7.70
CA VAL A 109 0.78 -7.24 6.77
C VAL A 109 2.29 -7.46 6.94
N TRP A 110 2.70 -8.72 6.89
CA TRP A 110 4.11 -9.08 6.70
C TRP A 110 4.48 -8.98 5.22
N LEU A 111 5.43 -8.10 4.91
CA LEU A 111 6.01 -7.93 3.60
C LEU A 111 7.26 -8.79 3.49
N ARG A 112 7.31 -9.65 2.48
CA ARG A 112 8.47 -10.47 2.14
C ARG A 112 9.25 -9.82 1.00
N SER A 113 10.56 -9.69 1.14
CA SER A 113 11.38 -9.08 0.09
C SER A 113 11.48 -9.98 -1.14
N HIS A 114 11.29 -9.40 -2.32
CA HIS A 114 11.49 -10.02 -3.63
C HIS A 114 12.92 -10.51 -3.85
N VAL A 115 13.91 -9.92 -3.18
CA VAL A 115 15.30 -10.41 -3.25
C VAL A 115 15.42 -11.83 -2.69
N SER A 116 14.50 -12.22 -1.80
CA SER A 116 14.44 -13.57 -1.24
C SER A 116 13.61 -14.54 -2.09
N ASP A 117 12.92 -14.05 -3.14
CA ASP A 117 12.03 -14.84 -3.99
C ASP A 117 12.66 -15.10 -5.36
N LEU A 118 13.15 -16.32 -5.55
CA LEU A 118 13.76 -16.78 -6.80
C LEU A 118 12.75 -17.00 -7.95
N ALA A 119 11.45 -16.99 -7.66
CA ALA A 119 10.40 -17.12 -8.67
C ALA A 119 10.19 -15.81 -9.44
N CYS A 120 10.51 -14.67 -8.84
CA CYS A 120 10.39 -13.35 -9.45
C CYS A 120 11.63 -13.00 -10.26
N LYS A 121 11.74 -13.62 -11.45
CA LYS A 121 12.79 -13.34 -12.42
C LYS A 121 12.38 -12.17 -13.32
N VAL A 122 13.33 -11.26 -13.53
CA VAL A 122 13.22 -10.14 -14.47
C VAL A 122 13.55 -10.63 -15.87
#